data_AF-A0A175WEY9-F1
#
_entry.id   AF-A0A175WEY9-F1
#
_cell.length_a   1.000
_cell.length_b   1.000
_cell.length_c   1.000
_cell.angle_alpha   90.00
_cell.angle_beta   90.00
_cell.angle_gamma   90.00
#
_symmetry.space_group_name_H-M   'P 1'
#
loop_
_entity.id
_entity.type
_entity.pdbx_description
1 polymer ?
#
loop_
_entity_poly.entity_id
_entity_poly.type
_entity_poly.pdbx_seq_one_letter_code
_entity_poly.pdbx_strand_id
1 'polypeptide(L)'
;MEGHKTKQCWECRRRRLVCDFTRPGCRKCQVRGVACPGYDGRKLRWLQPHQVNAKGPLKWVVPRPPEPESNREMGAIFEAIEYYNVHISPDLVATGAGGPRNPYFMHHFAVPSLPRSCTQSLICTALCHRVLQLSDAPASAQAQLAQRLQRHRGEALRALADDLGRTENQTTDSTLAAVLLLLLVEIQQSFTPNWRHHSNGAATMIEMKGGLSDLVFSRPSLRPLLRYYSLIEVMGNTTSPKVGVDSARNHLELTTLIPVLYGNGLATCFPCPPDLFIEIIHINHLRSQLPAAAMTAGVDAAALRQDKFTTALGILRRIRAFQIDKWAAEVGFDSAGERVGFGGWQTIAYIYQSAITIYCIASLLYDNGEGCSGGNMDPYLGPREVLFKARNVCRSVLLGRLREASRSTQLRKLVLWPLVVAGIEAEDNSSKHFVLEELKWISNSLGTATPLIARDFLEQHVWRRTRGVWDGLFDQSYVFVL
;
A
#
# COMPACT_ATOMS: atom_id res chain seq x y z
N MET A 1 41.45 -1.20 5.06
CA MET A 1 41.19 -1.20 3.61
C MET A 1 40.21 -0.06 3.33
N GLU A 2 40.64 0.97 2.60
CA GLU A 2 39.83 2.15 2.32
C GLU A 2 38.51 1.78 1.62
N GLY A 3 37.42 2.36 2.12
CA GLY A 3 36.06 2.14 1.64
C GLY A 3 35.88 2.63 0.21
N HIS A 4 35.98 1.73 -0.75
CA HIS A 4 35.55 1.99 -2.11
C HIS A 4 34.02 2.16 -2.10
N LYS A 5 33.54 3.42 -2.06
CA LYS A 5 32.13 3.76 -2.31
C LYS A 5 31.70 3.08 -3.61
N THR A 6 30.85 2.06 -3.51
CA THR A 6 30.35 1.29 -4.65
C THR A 6 29.54 2.23 -5.54
N LYS A 7 30.05 2.54 -6.73
CA LYS A 7 29.37 3.40 -7.69
C LYS A 7 28.19 2.63 -8.27
N GLN A 8 27.03 3.28 -8.38
CA GLN A 8 25.87 2.76 -9.13
C GLN A 8 26.30 2.40 -10.55
N CYS A 9 25.63 1.42 -11.19
CA CYS A 9 25.92 1.13 -12.60
C CYS A 9 25.70 2.37 -13.45
N TRP A 10 26.44 2.50 -14.55
CA TRP A 10 26.43 3.72 -15.37
C TRP A 10 25.04 4.06 -15.93
N GLU A 11 24.21 3.06 -16.20
CA GLU A 11 22.86 3.29 -16.73
C GLU A 11 21.91 3.85 -15.65
N CYS A 12 21.95 3.29 -14.43
CA CYS A 12 21.24 3.85 -13.28
C CYS A 12 21.71 5.27 -12.98
N ARG A 13 23.03 5.51 -13.01
CA ARG A 13 23.61 6.83 -12.77
C ARG A 13 23.18 7.85 -13.85
N ARG A 14 23.25 7.47 -15.13
CA ARG A 14 22.84 8.33 -16.27
C ARG A 14 21.37 8.73 -16.13
N ARG A 15 20.52 7.82 -15.68
CA ARG A 15 19.08 8.05 -15.46
C ARG A 15 18.75 8.62 -14.08
N ARG A 16 19.76 8.87 -13.23
CA ARG A 16 19.62 9.39 -11.86
C ARG A 16 18.73 8.50 -10.96
N LEU A 17 18.90 7.19 -11.05
CA LEU A 17 18.16 6.16 -10.30
C LEU A 17 19.05 5.49 -9.24
N VAL A 18 18.47 5.07 -8.12
CA VAL A 18 19.16 4.20 -7.15
C VAL A 18 19.39 2.81 -7.76
N CYS A 19 20.64 2.34 -7.81
CA CYS A 19 20.99 1.03 -8.36
C CYS A 19 20.79 -0.07 -7.31
N ASP A 20 20.36 -1.27 -7.73
CA ASP A 20 20.25 -2.45 -6.86
C ASP A 20 21.58 -3.21 -6.68
N PHE A 21 22.67 -2.76 -7.33
CA PHE A 21 24.04 -3.29 -7.20
C PHE A 21 24.24 -4.80 -7.47
N THR A 22 23.25 -5.50 -8.03
CA THR A 22 23.37 -6.91 -8.44
C THR A 22 24.50 -7.11 -9.47
N ARG A 23 25.43 -8.04 -9.26
CA ARG A 23 26.49 -8.39 -10.23
C ARG A 23 26.10 -9.62 -11.06
N PRO A 24 26.54 -9.76 -12.33
CA PRO A 24 27.43 -8.86 -13.10
C PRO A 24 26.73 -7.60 -13.65
N GLY A 25 25.39 -7.54 -13.61
CA GLY A 25 24.60 -6.38 -14.03
C GLY A 25 23.36 -6.19 -13.17
N CYS A 26 23.01 -4.92 -12.95
CA CYS A 26 21.88 -4.58 -12.07
C CYS A 26 20.56 -5.09 -12.66
N ARG A 27 19.65 -5.56 -11.79
CA ARG A 27 18.34 -6.07 -12.21
C ARG A 27 17.49 -5.00 -12.88
N LYS A 28 17.64 -3.72 -12.48
CA LYS A 28 16.96 -2.61 -13.16
C LYS A 28 17.33 -2.49 -14.64
N CYS A 29 18.57 -2.83 -15.03
CA CYS A 29 18.96 -2.87 -16.44
C CYS A 29 18.39 -4.10 -17.15
N GLN A 30 18.47 -5.26 -16.49
CA GLN A 30 17.97 -6.53 -17.03
C GLN A 30 16.47 -6.49 -17.31
N VAL A 31 15.65 -6.02 -16.35
CA VAL A 31 14.19 -5.87 -16.51
C VAL A 31 13.83 -4.92 -17.65
N ARG A 32 14.68 -3.93 -17.94
CA ARG A 32 14.50 -2.99 -19.06
C ARG A 32 14.95 -3.54 -20.40
N GLY A 33 15.50 -4.76 -20.45
CA GLY A 33 16.11 -5.33 -21.65
C GLY A 33 17.34 -4.56 -22.13
N VAL A 34 17.97 -3.74 -21.28
CA VAL A 34 19.21 -3.04 -21.64
C VAL A 34 20.41 -3.76 -21.03
N ALA A 35 21.46 -3.97 -21.83
CA ALA A 35 22.71 -4.53 -21.33
C ALA A 35 23.28 -3.62 -20.23
N CYS A 36 23.42 -4.15 -19.01
CA CYS A 36 23.97 -3.39 -17.90
C CYS A 36 25.42 -3.02 -18.23
N PRO A 37 25.79 -1.72 -18.26
CA PRO A 37 27.15 -1.31 -18.59
C PRO A 37 28.18 -1.60 -17.48
N GLY A 38 27.78 -2.32 -16.43
CA GLY A 38 28.63 -2.62 -15.29
C GLY A 38 28.87 -1.44 -14.35
N TYR A 39 29.72 -1.70 -13.36
CA TYR A 39 30.04 -0.81 -12.23
C TYR A 39 31.47 -0.23 -12.32
N ASP A 40 32.36 -0.93 -13.04
CA ASP A 40 33.81 -0.71 -13.05
C ASP A 40 34.27 -0.06 -14.37
N GLY A 41 35.30 0.80 -14.32
CA GLY A 41 35.93 1.42 -15.49
C GLY A 41 35.20 2.63 -16.11
N ARG A 42 35.96 3.60 -16.66
CA ARG A 42 35.39 4.67 -17.50
C ARG A 42 34.88 4.06 -18.81
N LYS A 43 33.61 4.30 -19.15
CA LYS A 43 33.05 3.91 -20.46
C LYS A 43 33.75 4.72 -21.56
N LEU A 44 34.67 4.09 -22.29
CA LEU A 44 35.28 4.69 -23.48
C LEU A 44 34.22 4.75 -24.59
N ARG A 45 34.07 5.92 -25.23
CA ARG A 45 33.25 6.10 -26.42
C ARG A 45 34.20 6.21 -27.60
N TRP A 46 34.10 5.28 -28.56
CA TRP A 46 34.78 5.43 -29.84
C TRP A 46 34.10 6.56 -30.61
N LEU A 47 34.86 7.62 -30.86
CA LEU A 47 34.48 8.72 -31.71
C LEU A 47 35.07 8.46 -33.09
N GLN A 48 34.34 8.78 -34.17
CA GLN A 48 34.91 8.68 -35.51
C GLN A 48 36.16 9.58 -35.63
N PRO A 49 37.13 9.23 -36.49
CA PRO A 49 38.17 10.19 -36.89
C PRO A 49 37.49 11.52 -37.25
N HIS A 50 38.05 12.66 -36.78
CA HIS A 50 37.49 14.03 -36.85
C HIS A 50 36.50 14.46 -35.73
N GLN A 51 36.12 13.60 -34.79
CA GLN A 51 35.34 13.98 -33.60
C GLN A 51 36.20 14.20 -32.33
N VAL A 52 37.53 14.17 -32.47
CA VAL A 52 38.47 14.56 -31.40
C VAL A 52 38.44 16.08 -31.22
N ASN A 53 37.71 16.54 -30.21
CA ASN A 53 37.78 17.93 -29.77
C ASN A 53 39.12 18.18 -29.07
N ALA A 54 40.19 18.36 -29.84
CA ALA A 54 41.39 19.04 -29.37
C ALA A 54 41.02 20.50 -29.12
N LYS A 55 40.54 20.81 -27.91
CA LYS A 55 40.21 22.17 -27.40
C LYS A 55 39.80 23.17 -28.51
N GLY A 56 38.79 22.82 -29.31
CA GLY A 56 38.22 23.69 -30.33
C GLY A 56 37.27 24.71 -29.70
N PRO A 57 37.13 25.91 -30.28
CA PRO A 57 36.45 27.04 -29.64
C PRO A 57 34.98 26.72 -29.39
N LEU A 58 34.49 27.14 -28.21
CA LEU A 58 33.12 26.95 -27.73
C LEU A 58 32.13 27.21 -28.87
N LYS A 59 31.49 26.14 -29.38
CA LYS A 59 30.41 26.27 -30.35
C LYS A 59 29.31 27.09 -29.68
N TRP A 60 29.01 28.25 -30.25
CA TRP A 60 27.85 29.07 -29.90
C TRP A 60 26.60 28.18 -30.02
N VAL A 61 26.04 27.80 -28.88
CA VAL A 61 24.75 27.11 -28.85
C VAL A 61 23.71 28.17 -29.17
N VAL A 62 23.19 28.16 -30.39
CA VAL A 62 22.01 28.95 -30.75
C VAL A 62 20.90 28.55 -29.76
N PRO A 63 20.35 29.49 -28.97
CA PRO A 63 19.29 29.17 -28.04
C PRO A 63 18.12 28.61 -28.82
N ARG A 64 17.76 27.35 -28.56
CA ARG A 64 16.57 26.74 -29.14
C ARG A 64 15.37 27.58 -28.66
N PRO A 65 14.45 27.99 -29.55
CA PRO A 65 13.22 28.64 -29.13
C PRO A 65 12.54 27.80 -28.03
N PRO A 66 11.96 28.43 -27.00
CA PRO A 66 11.24 27.68 -25.98
C PRO A 66 10.15 26.85 -26.67
N GLU A 67 10.15 25.54 -26.42
CA GLU A 67 9.15 24.64 -27.00
C GLU A 67 7.73 25.12 -26.64
N PRO A 68 6.74 24.97 -27.53
CA PRO A 68 5.34 25.27 -27.23
C PRO A 68 4.90 24.62 -25.92
N GLU A 69 4.06 25.30 -25.14
CA GLU A 69 3.62 24.78 -23.83
C GLU A 69 2.91 23.43 -23.94
N SER A 70 2.11 23.23 -25.00
CA SER A 70 1.44 21.96 -25.30
C SER A 70 2.44 20.81 -25.51
N ASN A 71 3.55 21.06 -26.22
CA ASN A 71 4.60 20.06 -26.42
C ASN A 71 5.31 19.73 -25.10
N ARG A 72 5.53 20.73 -24.24
CA ARG A 72 6.11 20.52 -22.91
C ARG A 72 5.19 19.72 -22.00
N GLU A 73 3.88 20.00 -22.01
CA GLU A 73 2.89 19.26 -21.24
C GLU A 73 2.80 17.80 -21.69
N MET A 74 2.67 17.58 -23.01
CA MET A 74 2.64 16.24 -23.59
C MET A 74 3.91 15.45 -23.27
N GLY A 75 5.09 16.09 -23.39
CA GLY A 75 6.36 15.49 -23.01
C GLY A 75 6.44 15.09 -21.53
N ALA A 76 5.90 15.93 -20.64
CA ALA A 76 5.83 15.62 -19.21
C ALA A 76 4.92 14.43 -18.90
N ILE A 77 3.79 14.30 -19.61
CA ILE A 77 2.88 13.16 -19.49
C ILE A 77 3.58 11.86 -19.92
N PHE A 78 4.26 11.88 -21.08
CA PHE A 78 5.00 10.71 -21.56
C PHE A 78 6.15 10.31 -20.62
N GLU A 79 6.92 11.28 -20.09
CA GLU A 79 7.95 11.00 -19.08
C GLU A 79 7.35 10.37 -17.83
N ALA A 80 6.20 10.90 -17.36
CA ALA A 80 5.52 10.37 -16.18
C ALA A 80 5.01 8.94 -16.39
N ILE A 81 4.47 8.61 -17.57
CA ILE A 81 4.00 7.26 -17.89
C ILE A 81 5.17 6.28 -18.00
N GLU A 82 6.26 6.63 -18.68
CA GLU A 82 7.45 5.78 -18.73
C GLU A 82 7.98 5.53 -17.31
N TYR A 83 8.07 6.58 -16.50
CA TYR A 83 8.52 6.48 -15.11
C TYR A 83 7.61 5.58 -14.29
N TYR A 84 6.30 5.83 -14.32
CA TYR A 84 5.28 5.08 -13.60
C TYR A 84 5.33 3.59 -13.96
N ASN A 85 5.37 3.25 -15.24
CA ASN A 85 5.38 1.86 -15.70
C ASN A 85 6.65 1.09 -15.32
N VAL A 86 7.78 1.80 -15.14
CA VAL A 86 9.06 1.18 -14.81
C VAL A 86 9.30 1.12 -13.30
N HIS A 87 8.76 2.09 -12.54
CA HIS A 87 9.14 2.30 -11.15
C HIS A 87 8.01 2.14 -10.14
N ILE A 88 6.75 2.34 -10.54
CA ILE A 88 5.61 2.37 -9.62
C ILE A 88 4.69 1.17 -9.87
N SER A 89 4.20 0.99 -11.09
CA SER A 89 3.21 -0.05 -11.38
C SER A 89 3.67 -1.48 -11.06
N PRO A 90 4.95 -1.88 -11.21
CA PRO A 90 5.39 -3.21 -10.80
C PRO A 90 5.24 -3.45 -9.30
N ASP A 91 5.35 -2.40 -8.48
CA ASP A 91 5.20 -2.49 -7.03
C ASP A 91 3.72 -2.45 -6.57
N LEU A 92 2.77 -2.21 -7.48
CA LEU A 92 1.33 -2.32 -7.23
C LEU A 92 0.81 -3.77 -7.34
N VAL A 93 1.67 -4.71 -7.71
CA VAL A 93 1.37 -6.15 -7.72
C VAL A 93 2.38 -6.90 -6.89
N ALA A 94 1.93 -7.89 -6.14
CA ALA A 94 2.79 -8.66 -5.26
C ALA A 94 3.86 -9.43 -6.02
N THR A 95 3.68 -9.67 -7.32
CA THR A 95 4.61 -10.43 -8.17
C THR A 95 5.75 -9.58 -8.72
N GLY A 96 5.70 -8.25 -8.60
CA GLY A 96 6.66 -7.37 -9.24
C GLY A 96 6.56 -7.34 -10.77
N ALA A 97 5.47 -7.85 -11.35
CA ALA A 97 5.33 -7.98 -12.80
C ALA A 97 5.32 -6.60 -13.48
N GLY A 98 6.21 -6.41 -14.45
CA GLY A 98 6.21 -5.23 -15.32
C GLY A 98 5.46 -5.47 -16.63
N GLY A 99 5.37 -4.42 -17.45
CA GLY A 99 4.85 -4.49 -18.80
C GLY A 99 3.32 -4.68 -18.91
N PRO A 100 2.79 -4.88 -20.12
CA PRO A 100 1.34 -4.85 -20.40
C PRO A 100 0.50 -5.94 -19.71
N ARG A 101 1.12 -7.00 -19.18
CA ARG A 101 0.41 -8.03 -18.40
C ARG A 101 0.08 -7.55 -16.98
N ASN A 102 0.74 -6.51 -16.49
CA ASN A 102 0.40 -5.88 -15.23
C ASN A 102 -0.92 -5.10 -15.39
N PRO A 103 -1.96 -5.37 -14.56
CA PRO A 103 -3.27 -4.71 -14.67
C PRO A 103 -3.22 -3.19 -14.41
N TYR A 104 -2.12 -2.68 -13.86
CA TYR A 104 -1.88 -1.26 -13.62
C TYR A 104 -0.94 -0.62 -14.63
N PHE A 105 -0.57 -1.32 -15.71
CA PHE A 105 0.27 -0.76 -16.77
C PHE A 105 -0.48 0.32 -17.54
N MET A 106 0.12 1.51 -17.65
CA MET A 106 -0.48 2.65 -18.35
C MET A 106 0.01 2.71 -19.79
N HIS A 107 -0.88 2.50 -20.74
CA HIS A 107 -0.52 2.54 -22.16
C HIS A 107 -0.42 3.98 -22.68
N HIS A 108 0.66 4.29 -23.41
CA HIS A 108 0.85 5.61 -24.05
C HIS A 108 -0.30 5.98 -25.00
N PHE A 109 -0.89 5.01 -25.70
CA PHE A 109 -2.01 5.26 -26.61
C PHE A 109 -3.31 5.66 -25.88
N ALA A 110 -3.40 5.45 -24.55
CA ALA A 110 -4.57 5.84 -23.78
C ALA A 110 -4.58 7.35 -23.46
N VAL A 111 -3.44 8.04 -23.58
CA VAL A 111 -3.29 9.47 -23.21
C VAL A 111 -4.36 10.38 -23.83
N PRO A 112 -4.70 10.29 -25.13
CA PRO A 112 -5.69 11.17 -25.74
C PRO A 112 -7.11 11.01 -25.16
N SER A 113 -7.40 9.86 -24.53
CA SER A 113 -8.71 9.55 -23.94
C SER A 113 -8.76 9.83 -22.43
N LEU A 114 -7.64 10.18 -21.79
CA LEU A 114 -7.59 10.42 -20.36
C LEU A 114 -7.98 11.88 -20.04
N PRO A 115 -8.89 12.11 -19.08
CA PRO A 115 -9.16 13.44 -18.55
C PRO A 115 -7.89 14.14 -18.05
N ARG A 116 -7.91 15.48 -18.05
CA ARG A 116 -6.80 16.28 -17.51
C ARG A 116 -6.52 15.93 -16.04
N SER A 117 -7.56 15.69 -15.23
CA SER A 117 -7.41 15.24 -13.83
C SER A 117 -6.60 13.94 -13.69
N CYS A 118 -6.80 12.97 -14.59
CA CYS A 118 -6.05 11.71 -14.61
C CYS A 118 -4.59 11.91 -15.04
N THR A 119 -4.34 12.65 -16.12
CA THR A 119 -2.97 12.88 -16.62
C THR A 119 -2.13 13.67 -15.60
N GLN A 120 -2.71 14.68 -14.97
CA GLN A 120 -2.08 15.43 -13.88
C GLN A 120 -1.83 14.58 -12.63
N SER A 121 -2.74 13.65 -12.31
CA SER A 121 -2.56 12.68 -11.22
C SER A 121 -1.39 11.73 -11.47
N LEU A 122 -1.22 11.23 -12.70
CA LEU A 122 -0.07 10.39 -13.07
C LEU A 122 1.27 11.11 -12.89
N ILE A 123 1.33 12.39 -13.27
CA ILE A 123 2.52 13.22 -13.04
C ILE A 123 2.77 13.39 -11.53
N CYS A 124 1.71 13.62 -10.74
CA CYS A 124 1.82 13.69 -9.28
C CYS A 124 2.41 12.40 -8.68
N THR A 125 1.91 11.24 -9.08
CA THR A 125 2.40 9.94 -8.60
C THR A 125 3.90 9.77 -8.87
N ALA A 126 4.33 10.07 -10.10
CA ALA A 126 5.74 9.98 -10.48
C ALA A 126 6.63 10.98 -9.71
N LEU A 127 6.17 12.23 -9.54
CA LEU A 127 6.90 13.24 -8.79
C LEU A 127 7.00 12.91 -7.30
N CYS A 128 5.90 12.48 -6.67
CA CYS A 128 5.88 12.05 -5.27
C CYS A 128 6.87 10.91 -5.02
N HIS A 129 6.81 9.87 -5.85
CA HIS A 129 7.74 8.75 -5.75
C HIS A 129 9.20 9.21 -5.88
N ARG A 130 9.50 10.17 -6.78
CA ARG A 130 10.86 10.72 -6.93
C ARG A 130 11.29 11.55 -5.71
N VAL A 131 10.41 12.35 -5.13
CA VAL A 131 10.70 13.14 -3.92
C VAL A 131 11.13 12.21 -2.79
N LEU A 132 10.38 11.13 -2.56
CA LEU A 132 10.65 10.19 -1.47
C LEU A 132 11.88 9.31 -1.72
N GLN A 133 12.19 8.98 -2.98
CA GLN A 133 13.45 8.30 -3.31
C GLN A 133 14.70 9.17 -3.21
N LEU A 134 14.54 10.50 -3.17
CA LEU A 134 15.63 11.46 -3.09
C LEU A 134 15.90 11.94 -1.67
N SER A 135 15.59 11.15 -0.64
CA SER A 135 15.78 11.53 0.77
C SER A 135 17.22 11.96 1.10
N ASP A 136 18.23 11.44 0.39
CA ASP A 136 19.65 11.83 0.53
C ASP A 136 20.10 12.96 -0.43
N ALA A 137 19.21 13.48 -1.27
CA ALA A 137 19.54 14.53 -2.25
C ALA A 137 19.58 15.92 -1.58
N PRO A 138 20.24 16.92 -2.23
CA PRO A 138 20.23 18.29 -1.72
C PRO A 138 18.81 18.82 -1.54
N ALA A 139 18.56 19.53 -0.45
CA ALA A 139 17.26 20.11 -0.11
C ALA A 139 16.67 20.95 -1.25
N SER A 140 17.50 21.64 -2.03
CA SER A 140 17.07 22.42 -3.19
C SER A 140 16.44 21.57 -4.30
N ALA A 141 16.95 20.35 -4.56
CA ALA A 141 16.40 19.45 -5.56
C ALA A 141 15.06 18.86 -5.11
N GLN A 142 14.95 18.51 -3.81
CA GLN A 142 13.68 18.05 -3.23
C GLN A 142 12.63 19.16 -3.27
N ALA A 143 12.99 20.40 -2.90
CA ALA A 143 12.09 21.55 -2.92
C ALA A 143 11.53 21.84 -4.32
N GLN A 144 12.37 21.77 -5.36
CA GLN A 144 11.93 21.96 -6.75
C GLN A 144 10.91 20.88 -7.19
N LEU A 145 11.15 19.62 -6.84
CA LEU A 145 10.21 18.53 -7.15
C LEU A 145 8.92 18.65 -6.34
N ALA A 146 9.01 19.02 -5.07
CA ALA A 146 7.84 19.27 -4.22
C ALA A 146 6.98 20.43 -4.76
N GLN A 147 7.59 21.52 -5.23
CA GLN A 147 6.85 22.63 -5.85
C GLN A 147 6.11 22.19 -7.12
N ARG A 148 6.77 21.40 -7.98
CA ARG A 148 6.13 20.83 -9.17
C ARG A 148 4.98 19.90 -8.80
N LEU A 149 5.18 19.06 -7.78
CA LEU A 149 4.16 18.16 -7.27
C LEU A 149 2.90 18.94 -6.83
N GLN A 150 3.06 19.99 -6.01
CA GLN A 150 1.93 20.80 -5.56
C GLN A 150 1.20 21.50 -6.71
N ARG A 151 1.95 21.97 -7.72
CA ARG A 151 1.36 22.56 -8.93
C ARG A 151 0.47 21.55 -9.67
N HIS A 152 1.01 20.38 -10.01
CA HIS A 152 0.25 19.35 -10.74
C HIS A 152 -0.93 18.83 -9.91
N ARG A 153 -0.81 18.76 -8.59
CA ARG A 153 -1.93 18.41 -7.69
C ARG A 153 -3.06 19.43 -7.79
N GLY A 154 -2.73 20.72 -7.71
CA GLY A 154 -3.71 21.80 -7.86
C GLY A 154 -4.38 21.79 -9.24
N GLU A 155 -3.63 21.47 -10.30
CA GLU A 155 -4.19 21.30 -11.65
C GLU A 155 -5.13 20.08 -11.75
N ALA A 156 -4.79 18.95 -11.12
CA ALA A 156 -5.64 17.77 -11.09
C ALA A 156 -6.97 18.03 -10.36
N LEU A 157 -6.91 18.70 -9.21
CA LEU A 157 -8.09 19.06 -8.41
C LEU A 157 -8.99 20.06 -9.13
N ARG A 158 -8.43 21.09 -9.77
CA ARG A 158 -9.22 22.05 -10.57
C ARG A 158 -9.89 21.35 -11.75
N ALA A 159 -9.17 20.52 -12.49
CA ALA A 159 -9.73 19.78 -13.61
C ALA A 159 -10.88 18.86 -13.17
N LEU A 160 -10.73 18.15 -12.05
CA LEU A 160 -11.82 17.33 -11.51
C LEU A 160 -13.01 18.20 -11.04
N ALA A 161 -12.76 19.33 -10.39
CA ALA A 161 -13.82 20.24 -9.97
C ALA A 161 -14.61 20.80 -11.16
N ASP A 162 -13.92 21.14 -12.26
CA ASP A 162 -14.55 21.59 -13.51
C ASP A 162 -15.43 20.48 -14.11
N ASP A 163 -14.96 19.23 -14.11
CA ASP A 163 -15.74 18.08 -14.57
C ASP A 163 -16.96 17.82 -13.67
N LEU A 164 -16.81 17.90 -12.35
CA LEU A 164 -17.93 17.77 -11.40
C LEU A 164 -18.92 18.93 -11.50
N GLY A 165 -18.47 20.12 -11.91
CA GLY A 165 -19.33 21.28 -12.14
C GLY A 165 -20.27 21.11 -13.34
N ARG A 166 -19.97 20.19 -14.26
CA ARG A 166 -20.80 19.89 -15.44
C ARG A 166 -21.65 18.65 -15.17
N THR A 167 -22.97 18.80 -15.13
CA THR A 167 -23.92 17.71 -14.86
C THR A 167 -23.70 16.47 -15.73
N GLU A 168 -23.37 16.67 -17.01
CA GLU A 168 -23.07 15.59 -17.96
C GLU A 168 -21.83 14.76 -17.61
N ASN A 169 -20.87 15.35 -16.89
CA ASN A 169 -19.60 14.70 -16.54
C ASN A 169 -19.64 14.05 -15.16
N GLN A 170 -20.56 14.46 -14.28
CA GLN A 170 -20.60 14.03 -12.87
C GLN A 170 -20.61 12.51 -12.68
N THR A 171 -21.28 11.75 -13.54
CA THR A 171 -21.47 10.30 -13.41
C THR A 171 -20.69 9.48 -14.44
N THR A 172 -19.79 10.11 -15.21
CA THR A 172 -19.00 9.39 -16.21
C THR A 172 -17.97 8.46 -15.56
N ASP A 173 -17.63 7.38 -16.27
CA ASP A 173 -16.58 6.45 -15.83
C ASP A 173 -15.22 7.17 -15.71
N SER A 174 -14.99 8.16 -16.58
CA SER A 174 -13.80 9.03 -16.54
C SER A 174 -13.71 9.83 -15.24
N THR A 175 -14.80 10.44 -14.79
CA THR A 175 -14.83 11.19 -13.52
C THR A 175 -14.65 10.27 -12.32
N LEU A 176 -15.27 9.08 -12.32
CA LEU A 176 -15.06 8.08 -11.28
C LEU A 176 -13.60 7.64 -11.22
N ALA A 177 -12.99 7.34 -12.37
CA ALA A 177 -11.58 6.98 -12.45
C ALA A 177 -10.67 8.10 -11.91
N ALA A 178 -10.99 9.37 -12.21
CA ALA A 178 -10.26 10.52 -11.69
C ALA A 178 -10.34 10.64 -10.15
N VAL A 179 -11.53 10.44 -9.57
CA VAL A 179 -11.72 10.43 -8.10
C VAL A 179 -10.91 9.31 -7.45
N LEU A 180 -10.99 8.09 -8.02
CA LEU A 180 -10.26 6.92 -7.51
C LEU A 180 -8.74 7.10 -7.63
N LEU A 181 -8.25 7.63 -8.76
CA LEU A 181 -6.82 7.94 -8.92
C LEU A 181 -6.34 8.98 -7.91
N LEU A 182 -7.13 10.03 -7.64
CA LEU A 182 -6.79 11.04 -6.64
C LEU A 182 -6.76 10.46 -5.22
N LEU A 183 -7.65 9.51 -4.90
CA LEU A 183 -7.58 8.76 -3.64
C LEU A 183 -6.22 8.04 -3.51
N LEU A 184 -5.78 7.31 -4.54
CA LEU A 184 -4.49 6.60 -4.51
C LEU A 184 -3.31 7.57 -4.37
N VAL A 185 -3.36 8.70 -5.08
CA VAL A 185 -2.37 9.77 -5.00
C VAL A 185 -2.32 10.37 -3.59
N GLU A 186 -3.48 10.56 -2.96
CA GLU A 186 -3.56 11.09 -1.60
C GLU A 186 -3.01 10.10 -0.57
N ILE A 187 -3.34 8.80 -0.68
CA ILE A 187 -2.75 7.79 0.21
C ILE A 187 -1.23 7.75 0.04
N GLN A 188 -0.73 7.67 -1.20
CA GLN A 188 0.70 7.67 -1.50
C GLN A 188 1.41 8.88 -0.88
N GLN A 189 0.78 10.06 -0.91
CA GLN A 189 1.36 11.29 -0.41
C GLN A 189 1.14 11.51 1.09
N SER A 190 0.08 10.92 1.65
CA SER A 190 -0.39 11.06 3.03
C SER A 190 -0.41 12.52 3.53
N PHE A 191 -0.76 13.48 2.66
CA PHE A 191 -0.70 14.90 2.98
C PHE A 191 -1.82 15.37 3.91
N THR A 192 -2.93 14.66 3.94
CA THR A 192 -4.06 15.00 4.81
C THR A 192 -4.63 13.72 5.39
N PRO A 193 -5.22 13.77 6.60
CA PRO A 193 -5.96 12.64 7.13
C PRO A 193 -7.35 12.47 6.49
N ASN A 194 -7.69 13.33 5.53
CA ASN A 194 -9.03 13.46 4.98
C ASN A 194 -9.27 12.58 3.75
N TRP A 195 -8.48 11.52 3.56
CA TRP A 195 -8.66 10.55 2.47
C TRP A 195 -10.08 9.98 2.39
N ARG A 196 -10.79 9.95 3.52
CA ARG A 196 -12.20 9.58 3.60
C ARG A 196 -13.13 10.49 2.79
N HIS A 197 -12.78 11.74 2.51
CA HIS A 197 -13.58 12.59 1.63
C HIS A 197 -13.61 12.08 0.19
N HIS A 198 -12.45 11.68 -0.35
CA HIS A 198 -12.37 11.06 -1.67
C HIS A 198 -13.06 9.69 -1.69
N SER A 199 -12.91 8.92 -0.61
CA SER A 199 -13.60 7.63 -0.49
C SER A 199 -15.13 7.80 -0.46
N ASN A 200 -15.64 8.74 0.34
CA ASN A 200 -17.07 9.05 0.41
C ASN A 200 -17.60 9.55 -0.94
N GLY A 201 -16.85 10.42 -1.63
CA GLY A 201 -17.21 10.86 -2.98
C GLY A 201 -17.27 9.70 -3.98
N ALA A 202 -16.29 8.80 -3.93
CA ALA A 202 -16.29 7.57 -4.74
C ALA A 202 -17.49 6.68 -4.41
N ALA A 203 -17.82 6.48 -3.13
CA ALA A 203 -18.97 5.72 -2.69
C ALA A 203 -20.28 6.28 -3.28
N THR A 204 -20.52 7.59 -3.17
CA THR A 204 -21.69 8.24 -3.77
C THR A 204 -21.76 8.02 -5.28
N MET A 205 -20.63 8.15 -5.98
CA MET A 205 -20.57 7.92 -7.43
C MET A 205 -20.81 6.44 -7.81
N ILE A 206 -20.30 5.51 -7.01
CA ILE A 206 -20.52 4.07 -7.20
C ILE A 206 -22.01 3.75 -7.05
N GLU A 207 -22.67 4.27 -6.01
CA GLU A 207 -24.11 4.08 -5.80
C GLU A 207 -24.94 4.67 -6.94
N MET A 208 -24.62 5.89 -7.41
CA MET A 208 -25.29 6.50 -8.57
C MET A 208 -25.17 5.68 -9.86
N LYS A 209 -24.19 4.77 -9.95
CA LYS A 209 -23.93 3.93 -11.12
C LYS A 209 -24.41 2.48 -10.95
N GLY A 210 -25.27 2.21 -9.95
CA GLY A 210 -25.84 0.88 -9.71
C GLY A 210 -25.09 0.05 -8.67
N GLY A 211 -24.18 0.66 -7.91
CA GLY A 211 -23.45 0.02 -6.83
C GLY A 211 -22.18 -0.71 -7.26
N LEU A 212 -21.39 -1.15 -6.28
CA LEU A 212 -20.07 -1.74 -6.52
C LEU A 212 -20.16 -3.04 -7.32
N SER A 213 -21.14 -3.89 -7.02
CA SER A 213 -21.33 -5.18 -7.70
C SER A 213 -21.54 -4.98 -9.20
N ASP A 214 -22.48 -4.10 -9.61
CA ASP A 214 -22.72 -3.82 -11.03
C ASP A 214 -21.44 -3.36 -11.72
N LEU A 215 -20.76 -2.36 -11.17
CA LEU A 215 -19.55 -1.80 -11.78
C LEU A 215 -18.44 -2.84 -11.97
N VAL A 216 -18.24 -3.74 -11.00
CA VAL A 216 -17.23 -4.80 -11.10
C VAL A 216 -17.49 -5.70 -12.30
N PHE A 217 -18.75 -6.08 -12.55
CA PHE A 217 -19.10 -6.97 -13.67
C PHE A 217 -19.22 -6.21 -14.99
N SER A 218 -19.88 -5.05 -14.98
CA SER A 218 -20.25 -4.27 -16.16
C SER A 218 -19.13 -3.36 -16.69
N ARG A 219 -18.10 -3.05 -15.89
CA ARG A 219 -16.97 -2.16 -16.25
C ARG A 219 -15.59 -2.77 -15.96
N PRO A 220 -15.11 -3.72 -16.79
CA PRO A 220 -13.81 -4.36 -16.61
C PRO A 220 -12.61 -3.40 -16.50
N SER A 221 -12.67 -2.26 -17.20
CA SER A 221 -11.62 -1.22 -17.20
C SER A 221 -11.45 -0.53 -15.85
N LEU A 222 -12.50 -0.47 -15.02
CA LEU A 222 -12.45 0.15 -13.69
C LEU A 222 -11.99 -0.82 -12.59
N ARG A 223 -11.99 -2.14 -12.84
CA ARG A 223 -11.66 -3.16 -11.83
C ARG A 223 -10.32 -2.93 -11.11
N PRO A 224 -9.22 -2.51 -11.77
CA PRO A 224 -7.97 -2.25 -11.06
C PRO A 224 -8.10 -1.13 -10.01
N LEU A 225 -8.84 -0.06 -10.32
CA LEU A 225 -9.09 1.04 -9.39
C LEU A 225 -10.07 0.63 -8.28
N LEU A 226 -11.15 -0.07 -8.64
CA LEU A 226 -12.14 -0.58 -7.67
C LEU A 226 -11.51 -1.57 -6.68
N ARG A 227 -10.56 -2.40 -7.13
CA ARG A 227 -9.80 -3.31 -6.26
C ARG A 227 -9.07 -2.55 -5.16
N TYR A 228 -8.32 -1.52 -5.51
CA TYR A 228 -7.59 -0.72 -4.52
C TYR A 228 -8.51 0.14 -3.65
N TYR A 229 -9.61 0.66 -4.21
CA TYR A 229 -10.65 1.32 -3.43
C TYR A 229 -11.20 0.41 -2.33
N SER A 230 -11.64 -0.80 -2.68
CA SER A 230 -12.17 -1.77 -1.73
C SER A 230 -11.12 -2.16 -0.68
N LEU A 231 -9.86 -2.32 -1.10
CA LEU A 231 -8.76 -2.63 -0.19
C LEU A 231 -8.47 -1.48 0.80
N ILE A 232 -8.46 -0.23 0.33
CA ILE A 232 -8.29 0.97 1.16
C ILE A 232 -9.44 1.09 2.17
N GLU A 233 -10.68 0.87 1.74
CA GLU A 233 -11.85 0.94 2.60
C GLU A 233 -11.82 -0.12 3.72
N VAL A 234 -11.55 -1.39 3.38
CA VAL A 234 -11.47 -2.47 4.37
C VAL A 234 -10.30 -2.25 5.33
N MET A 235 -9.12 -1.91 4.82
CA MET A 235 -7.93 -1.78 5.65
C MET A 235 -7.93 -0.48 6.47
N GLY A 236 -8.52 0.59 5.95
CA GLY A 236 -8.70 1.84 6.70
C GLY A 236 -9.54 1.66 7.96
N ASN A 237 -10.50 0.71 7.94
CA ASN A 237 -11.27 0.35 9.13
C ASN A 237 -10.44 -0.42 10.17
N THR A 238 -9.35 -1.11 9.80
CA THR A 238 -8.51 -1.84 10.78
C THR A 238 -7.75 -0.90 11.72
N THR A 239 -7.47 0.33 11.28
CA THR A 239 -6.68 1.33 12.00
C THR A 239 -7.45 2.64 12.14
N SER A 240 -8.67 2.53 12.65
CA SER A 240 -9.56 3.66 12.95
C SER A 240 -10.07 3.63 14.39
N PRO A 241 -10.39 4.80 14.99
CA PRO A 241 -10.99 4.90 16.33
C PRO A 241 -12.38 4.30 16.42
N LYS A 242 -13.11 4.29 15.30
CA LYS A 242 -14.44 3.73 15.19
C LYS A 242 -14.64 3.16 13.79
N VAL A 243 -15.34 2.05 13.71
CA VAL A 243 -15.82 1.48 12.45
C VAL A 243 -17.30 1.89 12.28
N GLY A 244 -17.62 2.55 11.17
CA GLY A 244 -18.99 2.93 10.85
C GLY A 244 -19.84 1.68 10.55
N VAL A 245 -21.06 1.62 11.09
CA VAL A 245 -21.94 0.46 10.93
C VAL A 245 -22.29 0.20 9.47
N ASP A 246 -22.61 1.26 8.70
CA ASP A 246 -22.96 1.11 7.29
C ASP A 246 -21.75 0.72 6.43
N SER A 247 -20.59 1.34 6.65
CA SER A 247 -19.33 0.93 6.00
C SER A 247 -19.03 -0.55 6.26
N ALA A 248 -19.13 -0.98 7.51
CA ALA A 248 -18.89 -2.37 7.88
C ALA A 248 -19.93 -3.34 7.28
N ARG A 249 -21.19 -2.94 7.18
CA ARG A 249 -22.25 -3.73 6.51
C ARG A 249 -21.96 -3.87 5.02
N ASN A 250 -21.63 -2.76 4.34
CA ASN A 250 -21.30 -2.77 2.92
C ASN A 250 -20.06 -3.63 2.62
N HIS A 251 -19.10 -3.69 3.55
CA HIS A 251 -17.94 -4.57 3.38
C HIS A 251 -18.28 -6.05 3.54
N LEU A 252 -19.36 -6.44 4.24
CA LEU A 252 -19.81 -7.83 4.22
C LEU A 252 -20.26 -8.24 2.82
N GLU A 253 -20.92 -7.35 2.07
CA GLU A 253 -21.34 -7.62 0.69
C GLU A 253 -20.13 -7.80 -0.24
N LEU A 254 -19.03 -7.08 0.02
CA LEU A 254 -17.76 -7.24 -0.69
C LEU A 254 -17.22 -8.67 -0.63
N THR A 255 -17.54 -9.46 0.40
CA THR A 255 -17.08 -10.85 0.52
C THR A 255 -17.48 -11.70 -0.70
N THR A 256 -18.64 -11.42 -1.29
CA THR A 256 -19.13 -12.10 -2.50
C THR A 256 -18.34 -11.70 -3.77
N LEU A 257 -17.73 -10.52 -3.75
CA LEU A 257 -16.96 -9.96 -4.87
C LEU A 257 -15.46 -10.29 -4.79
N ILE A 258 -14.94 -10.74 -3.64
CA ILE A 258 -13.52 -11.06 -3.44
C ILE A 258 -12.94 -11.97 -4.52
N PRO A 259 -13.60 -13.05 -4.98
CA PRO A 259 -13.05 -13.90 -6.03
C PRO A 259 -12.75 -13.15 -7.34
N VAL A 260 -13.55 -12.15 -7.68
CA VAL A 260 -13.43 -11.37 -8.93
C VAL A 260 -12.54 -10.14 -8.74
N LEU A 261 -12.78 -9.39 -7.66
CA LEU A 261 -12.05 -8.16 -7.38
C LEU A 261 -10.63 -8.45 -6.90
N TYR A 262 -10.45 -9.35 -5.94
CA TYR A 262 -9.18 -9.57 -5.24
C TYR A 262 -8.45 -10.83 -5.72
N GLY A 263 -9.20 -11.87 -6.10
CA GLY A 263 -8.65 -13.14 -6.55
C GLY A 263 -7.77 -13.79 -5.48
N ASN A 264 -6.55 -14.15 -5.84
CA ASN A 264 -5.55 -14.70 -4.91
C ASN A 264 -4.74 -13.63 -4.16
N GLY A 265 -5.06 -12.34 -4.33
CA GLY A 265 -4.37 -11.20 -3.72
C GLY A 265 -3.09 -10.74 -4.44
N LEU A 266 -2.54 -11.53 -5.38
CA LEU A 266 -1.28 -11.20 -6.06
C LEU A 266 -1.37 -10.01 -7.01
N ALA A 267 -2.58 -9.66 -7.43
CA ALA A 267 -2.85 -8.47 -8.23
C ALA A 267 -2.88 -7.18 -7.39
N THR A 268 -2.38 -7.20 -6.16
CA THR A 268 -2.22 -6.04 -5.27
C THR A 268 -0.84 -6.08 -4.60
N CYS A 269 -0.40 -4.98 -4.02
CA CYS A 269 0.74 -4.92 -3.09
C CYS A 269 0.45 -5.50 -1.69
N PHE A 270 -0.75 -6.04 -1.47
CA PHE A 270 -1.23 -6.59 -0.21
C PHE A 270 -1.61 -8.07 -0.40
N PRO A 271 -0.65 -9.00 -0.48
CA PRO A 271 -0.92 -10.41 -0.78
C PRO A 271 -1.44 -11.19 0.44
N CYS A 272 -2.48 -10.68 1.10
CA CYS A 272 -3.19 -11.41 2.14
C CYS A 272 -3.99 -12.54 1.48
N PRO A 273 -3.92 -13.80 1.96
CA PRO A 273 -4.80 -14.85 1.45
C PRO A 273 -6.28 -14.44 1.52
N PRO A 274 -7.09 -14.73 0.49
CA PRO A 274 -8.47 -14.24 0.40
C PRO A 274 -9.34 -14.65 1.60
N ASP A 275 -9.19 -15.89 2.09
CA ASP A 275 -9.90 -16.37 3.28
C ASP A 275 -9.55 -15.55 4.52
N LEU A 276 -8.27 -15.19 4.68
CA LEU A 276 -7.82 -14.33 5.78
C LEU A 276 -8.29 -12.88 5.62
N PHE A 277 -8.36 -12.38 4.38
CA PHE A 277 -8.90 -11.05 4.09
C PHE A 277 -10.40 -10.96 4.42
N ILE A 278 -11.17 -12.01 4.16
CA ILE A 278 -12.57 -12.14 4.61
C ILE A 278 -12.68 -12.03 6.14
N GLU A 279 -11.76 -12.65 6.89
CA GLU A 279 -11.79 -12.53 8.34
C GLU A 279 -11.48 -11.11 8.85
N ILE A 280 -10.65 -10.33 8.15
CA ILE A 280 -10.48 -8.90 8.46
C ILE A 280 -11.82 -8.15 8.35
N ILE A 281 -12.61 -8.43 7.31
CA ILE A 281 -13.94 -7.85 7.12
C ILE A 281 -14.87 -8.24 8.28
N HIS A 282 -14.89 -9.51 8.68
CA HIS A 282 -15.69 -9.97 9.83
C HIS A 282 -15.28 -9.30 11.14
N ILE A 283 -13.97 -9.12 11.38
CA ILE A 283 -13.47 -8.40 12.56
C ILE A 283 -13.95 -6.95 12.55
N ASN A 284 -13.82 -6.25 11.42
CA ASN A 284 -14.31 -4.88 11.26
C ASN A 284 -15.81 -4.77 11.53
N HIS A 285 -16.58 -5.74 11.03
CA HIS A 285 -18.01 -5.80 11.26
C HIS A 285 -18.36 -5.94 12.74
N LEU A 286 -17.72 -6.88 13.43
CA LEU A 286 -17.96 -7.09 14.86
C LEU A 286 -17.53 -5.86 15.68
N ARG A 287 -16.40 -5.23 15.34
CA ARG A 287 -15.93 -3.96 15.96
C ARG A 287 -16.98 -2.85 15.84
N SER A 288 -17.64 -2.71 14.68
CA SER A 288 -18.68 -1.69 14.46
C SER A 288 -19.88 -1.83 15.41
N GLN A 289 -20.12 -3.03 15.93
CA GLN A 289 -21.25 -3.32 16.81
C GLN A 289 -20.89 -3.18 18.30
N LEU A 290 -19.61 -3.17 18.68
CA LEU A 290 -19.20 -3.14 20.09
C LEU A 290 -19.77 -1.93 20.86
N PRO A 291 -19.76 -0.69 20.34
CA PRO A 291 -20.29 0.45 21.09
C PRO A 291 -21.77 0.31 21.44
N ALA A 292 -22.59 -0.25 20.55
CA ALA A 292 -24.01 -0.48 20.82
C ALA A 292 -24.22 -1.52 21.94
N ALA A 293 -23.36 -2.54 22.04
CA ALA A 293 -23.40 -3.49 23.16
C ALA A 293 -22.97 -2.89 24.50
N ALA A 294 -22.12 -1.86 24.48
CA ALA A 294 -21.76 -1.15 25.71
C ALA A 294 -22.93 -0.32 26.27
N MET A 295 -23.85 0.13 25.40
CA MET A 295 -25.02 0.92 25.80
C MET A 295 -26.22 0.07 26.25
N THR A 296 -26.30 -1.20 25.84
CA THR A 296 -27.30 -2.13 26.36
C THR A 296 -27.01 -2.45 27.83
N ALA A 297 -28.01 -2.33 28.70
CA ALA A 297 -27.93 -2.63 30.12
C ALA A 297 -28.76 -3.87 30.49
N GLY A 298 -28.46 -4.49 31.65
CA GLY A 298 -29.23 -5.64 32.16
C GLY A 298 -28.86 -7.00 31.55
N VAL A 299 -29.79 -7.95 31.64
CA VAL A 299 -29.60 -9.35 31.20
C VAL A 299 -29.28 -9.44 29.71
N ASP A 300 -29.93 -8.61 28.89
CA ASP A 300 -29.70 -8.54 27.43
C ASP A 300 -28.26 -8.14 27.10
N ALA A 301 -27.63 -7.30 27.93
CA ALA A 301 -26.26 -6.86 27.75
C ALA A 301 -25.25 -8.01 27.96
N ALA A 302 -25.50 -8.87 28.96
CA ALA A 302 -24.64 -10.02 29.24
C ALA A 302 -24.76 -11.07 28.11
N ALA A 303 -25.98 -11.35 27.65
CA ALA A 303 -26.22 -12.25 26.53
C ALA A 303 -25.55 -11.73 25.24
N LEU A 304 -25.71 -10.44 24.93
CA LEU A 304 -25.09 -9.81 23.77
C LEU A 304 -23.56 -9.81 23.83
N ARG A 305 -22.96 -9.55 25.00
CA ARG A 305 -21.50 -9.66 25.18
C ARG A 305 -21.01 -11.09 24.95
N GLN A 306 -21.73 -12.09 25.46
CA GLN A 306 -21.36 -13.49 25.29
C GLN A 306 -21.48 -13.96 23.84
N ASP A 307 -22.51 -13.51 23.12
CA ASP A 307 -22.69 -13.79 21.68
C ASP A 307 -21.54 -13.21 20.85
N LYS A 308 -21.18 -11.95 21.10
CA LYS A 308 -20.05 -11.30 20.43
C LYS A 308 -18.71 -11.97 20.74
N PHE A 309 -18.49 -12.34 22.00
CA PHE A 309 -17.30 -13.10 22.40
C PHE A 309 -17.22 -14.46 21.68
N THR A 310 -18.35 -15.17 21.58
CA THR A 310 -18.46 -16.44 20.86
C THR A 310 -18.17 -16.27 19.37
N THR A 311 -18.73 -15.23 18.76
CA THR A 311 -18.49 -14.87 17.35
C THR A 311 -17.01 -14.55 17.09
N ALA A 312 -16.38 -13.76 17.97
CA ALA A 312 -14.95 -13.44 17.89
C ALA A 312 -14.06 -14.69 18.02
N LEU A 313 -14.38 -15.61 18.93
CA LEU A 313 -13.70 -16.91 19.00
C LEU A 313 -13.90 -17.76 17.73
N GLY A 314 -15.07 -17.66 17.09
CA GLY A 314 -15.34 -18.28 15.79
C GLY A 314 -14.41 -17.77 14.69
N ILE A 315 -14.25 -16.44 14.56
CA ILE A 315 -13.30 -15.80 13.64
C ILE A 315 -11.88 -16.29 13.93
N LEU A 316 -11.45 -16.25 15.20
CA LEU A 316 -10.12 -16.68 15.60
C LEU A 316 -9.82 -18.14 15.24
N ARG A 317 -10.81 -19.03 15.38
CA ARG A 317 -10.68 -20.44 14.96
C ARG A 317 -10.48 -20.57 13.45
N ARG A 318 -11.23 -19.83 12.63
CA ARG A 318 -11.08 -19.86 11.16
C ARG A 318 -9.72 -19.33 10.71
N ILE A 319 -9.25 -18.22 11.30
CA ILE A 319 -7.90 -17.69 11.04
C ILE A 319 -6.83 -18.75 11.32
N ARG A 320 -6.93 -19.44 12.46
CA ARG A 320 -5.95 -20.48 12.85
C ARG A 320 -6.06 -21.76 12.01
N ALA A 321 -7.25 -22.08 11.51
CA ALA A 321 -7.49 -23.25 10.66
C ALA A 321 -7.03 -23.05 9.20
N PHE A 322 -6.67 -21.81 8.82
CA PHE A 322 -6.20 -21.50 7.47
C PHE A 322 -4.98 -22.35 7.08
N GLN A 323 -5.06 -22.99 5.91
CA GLN A 323 -4.07 -23.93 5.41
C GLN A 323 -2.97 -23.20 4.63
N ILE A 324 -1.97 -22.69 5.36
CA ILE A 324 -0.87 -21.88 4.82
C ILE A 324 -0.11 -22.61 3.70
N ASP A 325 0.30 -23.85 3.94
CA ASP A 325 1.14 -24.59 3.00
C ASP A 325 0.42 -24.89 1.69
N LYS A 326 -0.87 -25.20 1.79
CA LYS A 326 -1.75 -25.40 0.62
C LYS A 326 -1.83 -24.11 -0.22
N TRP A 327 -2.16 -22.99 0.41
CA TRP A 327 -2.26 -21.71 -0.30
C TRP A 327 -0.92 -21.30 -0.93
N ALA A 328 0.19 -21.46 -0.21
CA ALA A 328 1.52 -21.12 -0.70
C ALA A 328 1.96 -21.99 -1.89
N ALA A 329 1.52 -23.25 -1.93
CA ALA A 329 1.76 -24.16 -3.05
C ALA A 329 0.93 -23.80 -4.29
N GLU A 330 -0.28 -23.28 -4.12
CA GLU A 330 -1.20 -22.94 -5.22
C GLU A 330 -0.92 -21.56 -5.82
N VAL A 331 -0.64 -20.56 -4.98
CA VAL A 331 -0.55 -19.14 -5.40
C VAL A 331 0.66 -18.82 -6.27
N GLY A 332 1.73 -19.62 -6.13
CA GLY A 332 3.00 -19.41 -6.80
C GLY A 332 3.03 -19.83 -8.26
N PHE A 333 1.92 -20.28 -8.84
CA PHE A 333 1.87 -20.84 -10.19
C PHE A 333 0.69 -20.27 -11.00
N ASP A 334 0.87 -20.11 -12.30
CA ASP A 334 -0.21 -19.78 -13.22
C ASP A 334 -0.95 -21.04 -13.70
N SER A 335 -1.95 -20.87 -14.56
CA SER A 335 -2.72 -21.97 -15.14
C SER A 335 -1.89 -22.92 -16.01
N ALA A 336 -0.69 -22.50 -16.46
CA ALA A 336 0.24 -23.34 -17.21
C ALA A 336 1.21 -24.10 -16.28
N GLY A 337 1.13 -23.87 -14.96
CA GLY A 337 2.06 -24.43 -13.98
C GLY A 337 3.41 -23.72 -13.95
N GLU A 338 3.54 -22.54 -14.58
CA GLU A 338 4.75 -21.74 -14.50
C GLU A 338 4.77 -20.92 -13.22
N ARG A 339 5.95 -20.79 -12.60
CA ARG A 339 6.09 -20.04 -11.35
C ARG A 339 5.82 -18.55 -11.59
N VAL A 340 4.82 -18.00 -10.91
CA VAL A 340 4.47 -16.58 -10.95
C VAL A 340 5.18 -15.84 -9.82
N GLY A 341 5.94 -14.80 -10.18
CA GLY A 341 6.63 -13.93 -9.22
C GLY A 341 7.80 -14.62 -8.53
N PHE A 342 7.97 -14.36 -7.23
CA PHE A 342 9.08 -14.85 -6.40
C PHE A 342 8.61 -15.91 -5.40
N GLY A 343 9.54 -16.60 -4.75
CA GLY A 343 9.25 -17.51 -3.63
C GLY A 343 8.95 -16.76 -2.32
N GLY A 344 8.63 -17.51 -1.26
CA GLY A 344 8.41 -16.95 0.08
C GLY A 344 6.95 -16.65 0.43
N TRP A 345 5.99 -17.14 -0.36
CA TRP A 345 4.56 -17.01 -0.09
C TRP A 345 4.15 -17.63 1.26
N GLN A 346 4.80 -18.72 1.67
CA GLN A 346 4.59 -19.30 3.00
C GLN A 346 4.90 -18.29 4.12
N THR A 347 6.03 -17.58 4.02
CA THR A 347 6.44 -16.53 4.98
C THR A 347 5.42 -15.39 5.01
N ILE A 348 4.95 -14.93 3.84
CA ILE A 348 3.89 -13.91 3.73
C ILE A 348 2.60 -14.36 4.40
N ALA A 349 2.14 -15.59 4.12
CA ALA A 349 0.93 -16.12 4.72
C ALA A 349 1.02 -16.23 6.25
N TYR A 350 2.16 -16.67 6.80
CA TYR A 350 2.40 -16.68 8.24
C TYR A 350 2.37 -15.27 8.85
N ILE A 351 2.95 -14.28 8.16
CA ILE A 351 2.94 -12.88 8.60
C ILE A 351 1.49 -12.37 8.69
N TYR A 352 0.69 -12.54 7.64
CA TYR A 352 -0.70 -12.11 7.63
C TYR A 352 -1.54 -12.87 8.67
N GLN A 353 -1.43 -14.19 8.75
CA GLN A 353 -2.17 -14.99 9.74
C GLN A 353 -1.86 -14.51 11.18
N SER A 354 -0.59 -14.27 11.49
CA SER A 354 -0.16 -13.81 12.81
C SER A 354 -0.66 -12.40 13.11
N ALA A 355 -0.54 -11.47 12.16
CA ALA A 355 -1.00 -10.09 12.32
C ALA A 355 -2.53 -10.01 12.49
N ILE A 356 -3.29 -10.79 11.71
CA ILE A 356 -4.76 -10.84 11.81
C ILE A 356 -5.20 -11.52 13.11
N THR A 357 -4.46 -12.52 13.58
CA THR A 357 -4.70 -13.14 14.89
C THR A 357 -4.53 -12.13 16.02
N ILE A 358 -3.45 -11.36 16.00
CA ILE A 358 -3.20 -10.29 16.98
C ILE A 358 -4.30 -9.24 16.90
N TYR A 359 -4.64 -8.78 15.69
CA TYR A 359 -5.70 -7.81 15.47
C TYR A 359 -7.04 -8.29 16.07
N CYS A 360 -7.49 -9.50 15.69
CA CYS A 360 -8.72 -10.11 16.21
C CYS A 360 -8.74 -10.14 17.74
N ILE A 361 -7.65 -10.61 18.36
CA ILE A 361 -7.56 -10.71 19.81
C ILE A 361 -7.59 -9.31 20.45
N ALA A 362 -6.76 -8.40 19.95
CA ALA A 362 -6.58 -7.07 20.52
C ALA A 362 -7.81 -6.16 20.37
N SER A 363 -8.58 -6.31 19.29
CA SER A 363 -9.73 -5.45 19.00
C SER A 363 -11.08 -6.00 19.48
N LEU A 364 -11.18 -7.31 19.75
CA LEU A 364 -12.47 -7.95 20.09
C LEU A 364 -12.47 -8.73 21.40
N LEU A 365 -11.32 -9.27 21.83
CA LEU A 365 -11.26 -10.25 22.93
C LEU A 365 -10.57 -9.73 24.19
N TYR A 366 -10.02 -8.51 24.16
CA TYR A 366 -9.56 -7.78 25.33
C TYR A 366 -10.59 -6.74 25.74
N ASP A 367 -11.13 -6.91 26.94
CA ASP A 367 -12.17 -6.03 27.49
C ASP A 367 -11.59 -4.73 28.03
N ASN A 368 -12.43 -3.70 27.99
CA ASN A 368 -12.29 -2.47 28.76
C ASN A 368 -12.25 -2.84 30.26
N GLY A 369 -11.65 -1.96 31.07
CA GLY A 369 -11.64 -2.15 32.52
C GLY A 369 -13.04 -2.41 33.10
N GLU A 370 -13.03 -3.07 34.25
CA GLU A 370 -14.13 -3.19 35.22
C GLU A 370 -15.13 -4.36 35.05
N GLY A 371 -15.08 -5.30 36.02
CA GLY A 371 -16.30 -5.87 36.57
C GLY A 371 -16.89 -7.12 35.93
N CYS A 372 -16.21 -8.26 36.03
CA CYS A 372 -16.87 -9.58 36.11
C CYS A 372 -16.06 -10.52 37.03
N SER A 373 -15.74 -10.05 38.25
CA SER A 373 -15.40 -10.94 39.36
C SER A 373 -16.71 -11.52 39.91
N GLY A 374 -17.29 -12.53 39.25
CA GLY A 374 -18.60 -13.04 39.66
C GLY A 374 -19.03 -14.40 39.10
N GLY A 375 -18.18 -15.12 38.36
CA GLY A 375 -18.45 -16.49 37.97
C GLY A 375 -17.36 -17.39 38.54
N ASN A 376 -17.75 -18.51 39.16
CA ASN A 376 -16.85 -19.61 39.51
C ASN A 376 -16.10 -20.06 38.25
N MET A 377 -14.92 -19.50 38.02
CA MET A 377 -14.04 -19.87 36.92
C MET A 377 -13.10 -20.95 37.42
N ASP A 378 -13.13 -22.08 36.72
CA ASP A 378 -12.24 -23.23 36.86
C ASP A 378 -10.77 -22.82 37.14
N PRO A 379 -10.07 -23.44 38.12
CA PRO A 379 -8.67 -23.15 38.41
C PRO A 379 -7.68 -23.48 37.27
N TYR A 380 -8.11 -24.10 36.17
CA TYR A 380 -7.27 -24.29 34.98
C TYR A 380 -7.44 -23.14 33.96
N LEU A 381 -6.52 -22.17 33.98
CA LEU A 381 -6.29 -21.11 32.96
C LEU A 381 -7.57 -20.44 32.40
N GLY A 382 -7.96 -19.29 32.96
CA GLY A 382 -9.09 -18.52 32.44
C GLY A 382 -8.92 -18.14 30.94
N PRO A 383 -10.03 -17.96 30.18
CA PRO A 383 -9.98 -17.63 28.75
C PRO A 383 -9.06 -16.45 28.40
N ARG A 384 -9.00 -15.42 29.27
CA ARG A 384 -8.12 -14.25 29.11
C ARG A 384 -6.64 -14.61 29.10
N GLU A 385 -6.24 -15.56 29.95
CA GLU A 385 -4.85 -15.97 30.11
C GLU A 385 -4.38 -16.81 28.91
N VAL A 386 -5.27 -17.64 28.37
CA VAL A 386 -5.06 -18.38 27.11
C VAL A 386 -4.90 -17.41 25.93
N LEU A 387 -5.78 -16.40 25.83
CA LEU A 387 -5.72 -15.38 24.78
C LEU A 387 -4.44 -14.53 24.87
N PHE A 388 -3.99 -14.21 26.09
CA PHE A 388 -2.72 -13.53 26.33
C PHE A 388 -1.52 -14.33 25.85
N LYS A 389 -1.46 -15.62 26.22
CA LYS A 389 -0.41 -16.51 25.71
C LYS A 389 -0.45 -16.62 24.18
N ALA A 390 -1.64 -16.78 23.59
CA ALA A 390 -1.80 -16.84 22.14
C ALA A 390 -1.31 -15.58 21.43
N ARG A 391 -1.66 -14.38 21.94
CA ARG A 391 -1.18 -13.09 21.41
C ARG A 391 0.34 -12.98 21.47
N ASN A 392 0.95 -13.36 22.59
CA ASN A 392 2.42 -13.32 22.76
C ASN A 392 3.16 -14.28 21.83
N VAL A 393 2.62 -15.48 21.61
CA VAL A 393 3.16 -16.43 20.63
C VAL A 393 3.07 -15.85 19.22
N CYS A 394 1.91 -15.34 18.83
CA CYS A 394 1.71 -14.74 17.51
C CYS A 394 2.62 -13.52 17.29
N ARG A 395 2.83 -12.69 18.31
CA ARG A 395 3.77 -11.56 18.28
C ARG A 395 5.20 -12.04 17.97
N SER A 396 5.64 -13.09 18.65
CA SER A 396 6.99 -13.64 18.46
C SER A 396 7.16 -14.23 17.05
N VAL A 397 6.15 -14.96 16.58
CA VAL A 397 6.12 -15.51 15.21
C VAL A 397 6.12 -14.40 14.17
N LEU A 398 5.24 -13.40 14.30
CA LEU A 398 5.14 -12.27 13.40
C LEU A 398 6.49 -11.55 13.26
N LEU A 399 7.11 -11.18 14.37
CA LEU A 399 8.39 -10.48 14.36
C LEU A 399 9.51 -11.33 13.75
N GLY A 400 9.56 -12.63 14.06
CA GLY A 400 10.51 -13.57 13.46
C GLY A 400 10.38 -13.65 11.93
N ARG A 401 9.15 -13.76 11.42
CA ARG A 401 8.87 -13.83 9.98
C ARG A 401 9.08 -12.50 9.27
N LEU A 402 8.79 -11.36 9.91
CA LEU A 402 9.12 -10.04 9.36
C LEU A 402 10.64 -9.86 9.17
N ARG A 403 11.45 -10.32 10.14
CA ARG A 403 12.92 -10.33 10.01
C ARG A 403 13.44 -11.28 8.94
N GLU A 404 12.70 -12.34 8.64
CA GLU A 404 12.98 -13.22 7.50
C GLU A 404 12.65 -12.52 6.18
N ALA A 405 11.46 -11.92 6.09
CA ALA A 405 11.01 -11.18 4.90
C ALA A 405 11.91 -9.98 4.56
N SER A 406 12.47 -9.28 5.56
CA SER A 406 13.38 -8.14 5.36
C SER A 406 14.66 -8.48 4.58
N ARG A 407 15.03 -9.76 4.53
CA ARG A 407 16.17 -10.26 3.74
C ARG A 407 15.87 -10.31 2.24
N SER A 408 14.60 -10.31 1.85
CA SER A 408 14.15 -10.25 0.47
C SER A 408 13.64 -8.86 0.14
N THR A 409 14.27 -8.19 -0.84
CA THR A 409 13.84 -6.86 -1.31
C THR A 409 12.40 -6.83 -1.83
N GLN A 410 11.87 -7.98 -2.23
CA GLN A 410 10.52 -8.09 -2.75
C GLN A 410 9.51 -8.34 -1.63
N LEU A 411 9.74 -9.35 -0.79
CA LEU A 411 8.79 -9.70 0.29
C LEU A 411 8.63 -8.56 1.30
N ARG A 412 9.71 -7.85 1.62
CA ARG A 412 9.68 -6.77 2.61
C ARG A 412 8.83 -5.57 2.19
N LYS A 413 8.51 -5.41 0.91
CA LYS A 413 7.58 -4.38 0.41
C LYS A 413 6.11 -4.70 0.71
N LEU A 414 5.79 -5.98 0.94
CA LEU A 414 4.43 -6.52 0.95
C LEU A 414 3.83 -6.63 2.35
N VAL A 415 4.51 -6.08 3.36
CA VAL A 415 4.23 -6.35 4.77
C VAL A 415 4.00 -5.08 5.59
N LEU A 416 3.59 -3.98 4.94
CA LEU A 416 3.38 -2.68 5.58
C LEU A 416 2.41 -2.75 6.78
N TRP A 417 1.16 -3.18 6.57
CA TRP A 417 0.20 -3.31 7.67
C TRP A 417 0.65 -4.30 8.76
N PRO A 418 1.11 -5.53 8.44
CA PRO A 418 1.67 -6.42 9.46
C PRO A 418 2.84 -5.84 10.26
N LEU A 419 3.68 -5.00 9.63
CA LEU A 419 4.79 -4.31 10.28
C LEU A 419 4.28 -3.27 11.28
N VAL A 420 3.19 -2.56 10.97
CA VAL A 420 2.52 -1.66 11.93
C VAL A 420 1.93 -2.44 13.10
N VAL A 421 1.26 -3.57 12.85
CA VAL A 421 0.76 -4.45 13.93
C VAL A 421 1.90 -4.90 14.83
N ALA A 422 3.03 -5.33 14.26
CA ALA A 422 4.22 -5.68 15.03
C ALA A 422 4.79 -4.50 15.84
N GLY A 423 4.75 -3.29 15.29
CA GLY A 423 5.13 -2.05 15.98
C GLY A 423 4.25 -1.74 17.17
N ILE A 424 2.94 -1.95 17.07
CA ILE A 424 1.98 -1.80 18.18
C ILE A 424 2.31 -2.79 19.30
N GLU A 425 2.69 -4.01 18.95
CA GLU A 425 3.03 -5.08 19.89
C GLU A 425 4.45 -4.97 20.47
N ALA A 426 5.34 -4.15 19.89
CA ALA A 426 6.74 -4.08 20.26
C ALA A 426 6.96 -3.50 21.67
N GLU A 427 7.65 -4.26 22.52
CA GLU A 427 7.98 -3.86 23.90
C GLU A 427 9.43 -3.39 24.01
N ASP A 428 10.35 -4.16 23.44
CA ASP A 428 11.78 -3.93 23.51
C ASP A 428 12.28 -2.98 22.43
N ASN A 429 13.38 -2.27 22.73
CA ASN A 429 13.97 -1.27 21.83
C ASN A 429 14.50 -1.88 20.52
N SER A 430 14.92 -3.16 20.51
CA SER A 430 15.43 -3.81 19.30
C SER A 430 14.30 -4.03 18.29
N SER A 431 13.15 -4.52 18.75
CA SER A 431 11.95 -4.68 17.93
C SER A 431 11.40 -3.35 17.43
N LYS A 432 11.35 -2.32 18.30
CA LYS A 432 10.93 -0.95 17.90
C LYS A 432 11.85 -0.39 16.81
N HIS A 433 13.17 -0.45 17.02
CA HIS A 433 14.16 0.02 16.04
C HIS A 433 14.05 -0.72 14.71
N PHE A 434 13.88 -2.05 14.73
CA PHE A 434 13.67 -2.85 13.51
C PHE A 434 12.45 -2.35 12.73
N VAL A 435 11.32 -2.13 13.39
CA VAL A 435 10.09 -1.64 12.74
C VAL A 435 10.30 -0.27 12.11
N LEU A 436 10.92 0.68 12.81
CA LEU A 436 11.16 2.04 12.29
C LEU A 436 12.05 2.03 11.04
N GLU A 437 13.12 1.23 11.05
CA GLU A 437 14.04 1.13 9.92
C GLU A 437 13.38 0.47 8.70
N GLU A 438 12.57 -0.57 8.90
CA GLU A 438 11.81 -1.19 7.82
C GLU A 438 10.77 -0.23 7.23
N LEU A 439 10.03 0.52 8.07
CA LEU A 439 9.08 1.53 7.60
C LEU A 439 9.76 2.61 6.75
N LYS A 440 10.90 3.14 7.22
CA LYS A 440 11.71 4.10 6.46
C LYS A 440 12.18 3.52 5.12
N TRP A 441 12.63 2.27 5.12
CA TRP A 441 13.07 1.59 3.91
C TRP A 441 11.92 1.39 2.91
N ILE A 442 10.74 0.97 3.38
CA ILE A 442 9.54 0.76 2.56
C ILE A 442 9.13 2.09 1.92
N SER A 443 9.09 3.18 2.69
CA SER A 443 8.76 4.51 2.17
C SER A 443 9.68 4.95 1.04
N ASN A 444 10.99 4.88 1.27
CA ASN A 444 12.00 5.21 0.27
C ASN A 444 11.88 4.30 -0.96
N SER A 445 11.65 3.01 -0.77
CA SER A 445 11.67 2.03 -1.86
C SER A 445 10.44 2.09 -2.75
N LEU A 446 9.25 2.21 -2.14
CA LEU A 446 7.96 2.29 -2.82
C LEU A 446 7.59 3.72 -3.25
N GLY A 447 8.30 4.73 -2.74
CA GLY A 447 7.97 6.13 -3.02
C GLY A 447 6.58 6.50 -2.49
N THR A 448 6.26 6.04 -1.28
CA THR A 448 5.00 6.32 -0.55
C THR A 448 5.31 6.90 0.84
N ALA A 449 4.52 7.88 1.28
CA ALA A 449 4.65 8.52 2.57
C ALA A 449 3.96 7.74 3.70
N THR A 450 3.04 6.83 3.36
CA THR A 450 2.28 6.00 4.30
C THR A 450 3.14 5.35 5.40
N PRO A 451 4.31 4.76 5.09
CA PRO A 451 5.15 4.14 6.13
C PRO A 451 5.79 5.17 7.07
N LEU A 452 6.01 6.41 6.63
CA LEU A 452 6.49 7.49 7.49
C LEU A 452 5.41 7.99 8.45
N ILE A 453 4.15 8.00 8.00
CA ILE A 453 3.00 8.25 8.90
C ILE A 453 2.88 7.14 9.93
N ALA A 454 3.01 5.87 9.52
CA ALA A 454 3.02 4.75 10.45
C ALA A 454 4.15 4.88 11.49
N ARG A 455 5.32 5.35 11.06
CA ARG A 455 6.47 5.59 11.95
C ARG A 455 6.12 6.64 13.02
N ASP A 456 5.60 7.78 12.58
CA ASP A 456 5.20 8.88 13.46
C ASP A 456 4.08 8.46 14.42
N PHE A 457 3.07 7.75 13.91
CA PHE A 457 2.00 7.15 14.70
C PHE A 457 2.53 6.27 15.85
N LEU A 458 3.44 5.35 15.55
CA LEU A 458 4.02 4.44 16.56
C LEU A 458 4.80 5.22 17.63
N GLU A 459 5.64 6.18 17.21
CA GLU A 459 6.48 6.97 18.11
C GLU A 459 5.68 7.93 18.99
N GLN A 460 4.67 8.59 18.43
CA GLN A 460 3.94 9.65 19.11
C GLN A 460 2.71 9.15 19.87
N HIS A 461 1.97 8.19 19.32
CA HIS A 461 0.66 7.79 19.84
C HIS A 461 0.69 6.44 20.54
N VAL A 462 1.58 5.52 20.16
CA VAL A 462 1.61 4.19 20.75
C VAL A 462 2.65 4.08 21.87
N TRP A 463 3.91 4.38 21.60
CA TRP A 463 4.99 4.10 22.57
C TRP A 463 5.15 5.13 23.68
N ARG A 464 4.54 6.31 23.55
CA ARG A 464 4.51 7.34 24.60
C ARG A 464 3.32 7.21 25.56
N ARG A 465 2.31 6.44 25.20
CA ARG A 465 1.09 6.24 26.00
C ARG A 465 1.12 4.90 26.73
N THR A 466 0.37 4.80 27.82
CA THR A 466 0.02 3.50 28.39
C THR A 466 -0.82 2.72 27.38
N ARG A 467 -0.61 1.40 27.31
CA ARG A 467 -1.34 0.54 26.37
C ARG A 467 -2.84 0.63 26.62
N GLY A 468 -3.56 1.04 25.58
CA GLY A 468 -5.02 1.10 25.56
C GLY A 468 -5.64 -0.03 24.74
N VAL A 469 -6.97 0.01 24.64
CA VAL A 469 -7.78 -0.82 23.74
C VAL A 469 -7.45 -0.42 22.30
N TRP A 470 -7.54 -1.38 21.36
CA TRP A 470 -7.17 -1.18 19.95
C TRP A 470 -7.73 0.11 19.35
N ASP A 471 -9.04 0.33 19.47
CA ASP A 471 -9.74 1.50 18.94
C ASP A 471 -9.24 2.81 19.60
N GLY A 472 -8.86 2.76 20.88
CA GLY A 472 -8.30 3.91 21.61
C GLY A 472 -6.86 4.27 21.23
N LEU A 473 -6.19 3.47 20.40
CA LEU A 473 -4.83 3.78 19.93
C LEU A 473 -4.83 4.84 18.83
N PHE A 474 -5.92 4.96 18.07
CA PHE A 474 -5.99 5.79 16.88
C PHE A 474 -6.76 7.08 17.15
N ASP A 475 -6.18 8.22 16.82
CA ASP A 475 -6.82 9.54 16.86
C ASP A 475 -7.62 9.85 15.58
N GLN A 476 -7.33 9.12 14.50
CA GLN A 476 -7.97 9.26 13.18
C GLN A 476 -7.93 7.92 12.42
N SER A 477 -8.54 7.88 11.23
CA SER A 477 -8.49 6.67 10.39
C SER A 477 -7.22 6.67 9.56
N TYR A 478 -6.34 5.70 9.78
CA TYR A 478 -5.13 5.48 9.01
C TYR A 478 -5.33 4.38 7.95
N VAL A 479 -4.53 4.39 6.87
CA VAL A 479 -4.52 3.33 5.85
C VAL A 479 -3.08 2.91 5.60
N PHE A 480 -2.75 1.64 5.82
CA PHE A 480 -1.37 1.12 5.73
C PHE A 480 -1.22 0.05 4.63
N VAL A 481 -1.61 0.37 3.39
CA VAL A 481 -1.67 -0.61 2.28
C VAL A 481 -0.82 -0.24 1.05
N LEU A 482 -0.50 1.04 0.85
CA LEU A 482 0.22 1.57 -0.31
C LEU A 482 1.55 2.22 0.05
#